data_AF-A0A970EF27-F1
#
_entry.id   AF-A0A970EF27-F1
#
_cell.length_a   1.000
_cell.length_b   1.000
_cell.length_c   1.000
_cell.angle_alpha   90.00
_cell.angle_beta   90.00
_cell.angle_gamma   90.00
#
_symmetry.space_group_name_H-M   'P 1'
#
loop_
_entity.id
_entity.type
_entity.pdbx_description
1 polymer ?
#
loop_
_entity_poly.entity_id
_entity_poly.type
_entity_poly.pdbx_seq_one_letter_code
_entity_poly.pdbx_strand_id
1 'polypeptide(L)' 'MEERKICAYCKGVIDEFDKTIICPECAQVYHESCWEENSGCFSCVNYENNEKKAMNDDAEGQKRGMEDGI' A
#
# COMPACT_ATOMS: atom_id res chain seq x y z
N MET A 1 -14.81 -21.94 0.84
CA MET A 1 -14.97 -20.51 0.51
C MET A 1 -13.87 -20.24 -0.48
N GLU A 2 -14.20 -19.87 -1.71
CA GLU A 2 -13.18 -19.61 -2.73
C GLU A 2 -12.48 -18.29 -2.42
N GLU A 3 -11.17 -18.36 -2.19
CA GLU A 3 -10.35 -17.19 -1.90
C GLU A 3 -10.13 -16.41 -3.20
N ARG A 4 -10.94 -15.38 -3.44
CA ARG A 4 -10.76 -14.49 -4.60
C ARG A 4 -9.45 -13.74 -4.46
N LYS A 5 -8.50 -14.03 -5.36
CA LYS A 5 -7.25 -13.27 -5.47
C LYS A 5 -7.54 -11.94 -6.15
N ILE A 6 -6.95 -10.86 -5.63
CA ILE A 6 -7.12 -9.49 -6.17
C ILE A 6 -5.76 -8.97 -6.57
N CYS A 7 -5.62 -8.47 -7.80
CA CYS A 7 -4.37 -7.90 -8.28
C CYS A 7 -4.02 -6.63 -7.49
N ALA A 8 -2.83 -6.62 -6.88
CA ALA A 8 -2.39 -5.50 -6.06
C ALA A 8 -2.14 -4.21 -6.86
N TYR A 9 -1.98 -4.30 -8.18
CA TYR A 9 -1.85 -3.15 -9.09
C TYR A 9 -3.22 -2.60 -9.52
N CYS A 10 -3.96 -3.33 -10.36
CA CYS A 10 -5.20 -2.82 -10.97
C CYS A 10 -6.44 -2.95 -10.08
N LYS A 11 -6.34 -3.64 -8.93
CA LYS A 11 -7.45 -3.98 -8.03
C LYS A 11 -8.56 -4.83 -8.68
N GLY A 12 -8.27 -5.42 -9.84
CA GLY A 12 -9.14 -6.38 -10.51
C GLY A 12 -9.13 -7.73 -9.82
N VAL A 13 -10.24 -8.45 -9.93
CA VAL A 13 -10.33 -9.87 -9.53
C VAL A 13 -9.47 -10.69 -10.49
N ILE A 14 -8.64 -11.55 -9.92
CA ILE A 14 -7.86 -12.55 -10.64
C ILE A 14 -8.70 -13.83 -10.67
N ASP A 15 -8.99 -14.32 -11.86
CA ASP A 15 -9.71 -15.57 -12.07
C ASP A 15 -8.78 -16.80 -11.97
N GLU A 16 -9.35 -18.01 -11.94
CA GLU A 16 -8.54 -19.25 -11.92
C GLU A 16 -7.77 -19.48 -13.23
N PHE A 17 -8.26 -18.90 -14.33
CA PHE A 17 -7.61 -18.95 -15.64
C PHE A 17 -6.59 -17.83 -15.85
N ASP A 18 -6.55 -16.83 -14.96
CA ASP A 18 -5.56 -15.75 -15.03
C ASP A 18 -4.20 -16.24 -14.54
N LYS A 19 -3.18 -15.91 -15.31
CA LYS A 19 -1.80 -16.12 -14.86
C LYS A 19 -1.46 -15.11 -13.78
N THR A 20 -0.90 -15.62 -12.69
CA THR A 20 -0.51 -14.80 -11.53
C THR A 20 0.96 -14.91 -11.23
N ILE A 21 1.48 -13.83 -10.65
CA ILE A 21 2.81 -13.78 -10.08
C ILE A 21 2.74 -13.18 -8.68
N ILE A 22 3.54 -13.73 -7.78
CA ILE A 22 3.65 -13.28 -6.39
C ILE A 22 4.98 -12.57 -6.25
N CYS A 23 4.98 -11.35 -5.73
CA CYS A 23 6.21 -10.62 -5.46
C CYS A 23 7.04 -11.37 -4.40
N PRO A 24 8.32 -11.69 -4.66
CA PRO A 24 9.16 -12.38 -3.67
C PRO A 24 9.48 -11.52 -2.44
N GLU A 25 9.40 -10.19 -2.56
CA GLU A 25 9.74 -9.25 -1.48
C GLU A 25 8.56 -8.94 -0.56
N CYS A 26 7.38 -8.63 -1.13
CA CYS A 26 6.20 -8.18 -0.36
C CYS A 26 5.03 -9.17 -0.36
N ALA A 27 5.18 -10.34 -1.00
CA ALA A 27 4.17 -11.39 -1.11
C ALA A 27 2.82 -10.97 -1.70
N GLN A 28 2.76 -9.82 -2.40
CA GLN A 28 1.55 -9.35 -3.08
C GLN A 28 1.35 -10.09 -4.41
N VAL A 29 0.10 -10.35 -4.77
CA VAL A 29 -0.28 -11.04 -6.01
C VAL A 29 -0.64 -10.05 -7.11
N TYR A 30 -0.21 -10.34 -8.34
CA TYR A 30 -0.46 -9.54 -9.53
C TYR A 30 -0.88 -10.45 -10.69
N HIS A 31 -1.60 -9.90 -11.67
CA HIS A 31 -1.67 -10.53 -13.00
C HIS A 31 -0.26 -10.55 -13.61
N GLU A 32 0.10 -11.62 -14.33
CA GLU A 32 1.35 -11.71 -15.09
C GLU A 32 1.52 -10.48 -16.00
N SER A 33 0.47 -10.11 -16.74
CA SER A 33 0.48 -8.92 -17.60
C SER A 33 0.73 -7.63 -16.83
N CYS A 34 0.04 -7.41 -15.71
CA CYS A 34 0.26 -6.21 -14.89
C CYS A 34 1.70 -6.16 -14.34
N TRP A 35 2.29 -7.29 -14.01
CA TRP A 35 3.67 -7.34 -13.54
C TRP A 35 4.66 -6.99 -14.66
N GLU A 36 4.49 -7.57 -15.84
CA GLU A 36 5.36 -7.31 -17.01
C GLU A 36 5.25 -5.86 -17.49
N GLU A 37 4.03 -5.32 -17.59
CA GLU A 37 3.78 -3.93 -17.98
C GLU A 37 4.45 -2.93 -17.02
N ASN A 38 4.49 -3.26 -15.73
CA ASN A 38 5.14 -2.43 -14.71
C ASN A 38 6.61 -2.78 -14.50
N SER A 39 7.17 -3.72 -15.26
CA SER A 39 8.54 -4.23 -15.11
C SER A 39 8.86 -4.66 -13.67
N GLY A 40 7.88 -5.22 -12.95
CA GLY A 40 8.06 -5.70 -11.59
C GLY A 40 6.98 -5.27 -10.59
N CYS A 41 7.32 -5.33 -9.31
CA CYS A 41 6.43 -4.97 -8.21
C CYS A 41 6.31 -3.46 -8.03
N PHE A 42 5.16 -2.90 -8.39
CA PHE A 42 4.87 -1.47 -8.19
C PHE A 42 4.94 -1.02 -6.71
N SER A 43 4.60 -1.90 -5.77
CA SER A 43 4.56 -1.56 -4.35
C SER A 43 5.95 -1.45 -3.74
N CYS A 44 6.89 -2.32 -4.13
CA CYS A 44 8.27 -2.30 -3.64
C CYS A 44 9.03 -1.09 -4.20
N VAL A 45 8.83 -0.76 -5.49
CA VAL A 45 9.45 0.42 -6.13
C VAL A 45 9.01 1.72 -5.43
N ASN A 46 7.78 1.78 -4.92
CA ASN A 46 7.29 2.95 -4.20
C ASN A 46 7.60 2.95 -2.69
N TYR A 47 8.05 1.82 -2.12
CA TYR A 47 8.28 1.73 -0.68
C TYR A 47 9.49 2.56 -0.22
N GLU A 48 10.51 2.69 -1.07
CA GLU A 48 11.70 3.53 -0.82
C GLU A 48 11.38 5.04 -0.69
N ASN A 49 10.14 5.47 -0.99
CA ASN A 49 9.71 6.86 -0.87
C ASN A 49 8.78 7.15 0.34
N ASN A 50 8.30 6.14 1.08
CA ASN A 50 7.30 6.33 2.14
C ASN A 50 7.91 6.57 3.54
N GLU A 51 9.13 6.10 3.79
CA GLU A 51 9.80 6.26 5.09
C GLU A 51 10.14 7.71 5.49
N LYS A 52 9.89 8.71 4.61
CA LYS A 52 10.10 10.13 4.91
C LYS A 52 8.83 10.91 5.29
N LYS A 53 7.64 10.28 5.28
CA LYS A 53 6.36 10.98 5.52
C LYS A 53 5.68 10.68 6.85
N ALA A 54 6.10 9.66 7.60
CA ALA A 54 5.46 9.28 8.86
C ALA A 54 5.99 10.00 10.12
N MET A 55 6.93 10.94 9.99
CA MET A 55 7.58 11.62 11.13
C MET A 55 7.22 13.09 11.31
N ASN A 56 6.20 13.63 10.62
CA ASN A 56 5.92 15.07 10.65
C ASN A 56 4.51 15.48 11.16
N ASP A 57 3.66 14.56 11.59
CA ASP A 57 2.25 14.87 11.94
C ASP A 57 1.94 14.91 13.45
N ASP A 58 2.96 15.02 14.33
CA ASP A 58 2.78 15.08 15.80
C ASP A 58 3.18 16.43 16.43
N ALA A 59 3.09 17.53 15.69
CA ALA A 59 3.33 18.88 16.22
C ALA A 59 2.31 19.91 15.71
N GLU A 60 1.12 19.94 16.31
CA GLU A 60 0.58 21.14 16.99
C GLU A 60 -0.89 20.88 17.39
N GLY A 61 -1.09 20.08 18.43
CA GLY A 61 -2.37 19.96 19.12
C GLY A 61 -2.25 20.44 20.56
N GLN A 62 -3.02 21.48 20.90
CA GLN A 62 -3.44 21.84 22.27
C GLN A 62 -2.63 22.92 23.03
N LYS A 63 -2.76 24.17 22.59
CA LYS A 63 -2.80 25.32 23.51
C LYS A 63 -4.25 25.78 23.70
N ARG A 64 -4.91 25.33 24.77
CA ARG A 64 -6.11 25.98 25.32
C ARG A 64 -6.38 25.46 26.72
N GLY A 65 -6.35 26.36 27.69
CA GLY A 65 -6.88 26.13 29.03
C GLY A 65 -5.90 26.52 30.14
N MET A 66 -6.03 27.75 30.64
CA MET A 66 -6.16 28.03 32.07
C MET A 66 -6.78 29.42 32.21
N GLU A 67 -8.03 29.41 32.65
CA GLU A 67 -8.79 30.56 33.12
C GLU A 67 -8.34 30.79 34.57
N ASP A 68 -7.52 31.81 34.82
CA ASP A 68 -7.23 32.25 36.19
C ASP A 68 -8.39 33.12 36.69
N GLY A 69 -9.14 32.55 37.61
CA GLY A 69 -10.04 33.31 38.48
C GLY A 69 -9.24 34.16 39.46
N ILE A 70 -9.73 35.38 39.69
CA ILE A 70 -9.95 36.09 40.96
C ILE A 70 -10.72 37.37 40.62
#